data_AF-A0A7Z7PRB1-F1
#
_entry.id   AF-A0A7Z7PRB1-F1
#
_cell.length_a   1.000
_cell.length_b   1.000
_cell.length_c   1.000
_cell.angle_alpha   90.00
_cell.angle_beta   90.00
_cell.angle_gamma   90.00
#
_symmetry.space_group_name_H-M   'P 1'
#
loop_
_entity.id
_entity.type
_entity.pdbx_description
1 polymer ?
#
loop_
_entity_poly.entity_id
_entity_poly.type
_entity_poly.pdbx_seq_one_letter_code
_entity_poly.pdbx_strand_id
1 'polypeptide(L)'
;MRKLAYITVMLILLIALTACPPINKKPSASDVRITGDTVTGQKVKGEYTFLDPEQEPEGASEYKWYRSDKADGTGLESIPSATKHEYLLTSQDVGKFMYFEVIPVDIKGKAGDPVKSAASTIVVAGPSFEIIDTTLNRNSLGSFVVKANNLGEINAFEVVLEFDTEYLTCPGIVQSLVGGLMIIKQPSESVIHVAVAGLKDLDVQNTELLRVFVNVLDKAGNTEILFSEYVSEGNVKFSTGVIPEISGLDLSDTGIITIQ
;
A
#
# COMPACT_ATOMS: atom_id res chain seq x y z
N MET A 1 69.71 -39.59 -11.50
CA MET A 1 69.14 -38.30 -11.96
C MET A 1 67.81 -38.42 -12.71
N ARG A 2 67.55 -39.46 -13.54
CA ARG A 2 66.27 -39.59 -14.30
C ARG A 2 65.01 -39.95 -13.48
N LYS A 3 65.11 -40.71 -12.38
CA LYS A 3 63.95 -41.05 -11.51
C LYS A 3 63.38 -39.87 -10.72
N LEU A 4 64.23 -38.92 -10.34
CA LEU A 4 63.82 -37.74 -9.55
C LEU A 4 63.04 -36.76 -10.43
N ALA A 5 63.49 -36.52 -11.67
CA ALA A 5 62.78 -35.69 -12.64
C ALA A 5 61.38 -36.25 -13.01
N TYR A 6 61.20 -37.58 -13.06
CA TYR A 6 59.92 -38.19 -13.36
C TYR A 6 58.91 -38.04 -12.21
N ILE A 7 59.38 -38.10 -10.96
CA ILE A 7 58.55 -37.89 -9.76
C ILE A 7 58.14 -36.43 -9.65
N THR A 8 59.05 -35.48 -9.91
CA THR A 8 58.73 -34.04 -9.88
C THR A 8 57.78 -33.65 -11.02
N VAL A 9 57.96 -34.21 -12.23
CA VAL A 9 57.04 -33.98 -13.36
C VAL A 9 55.68 -34.64 -13.13
N MET A 10 55.61 -35.86 -12.58
CA MET A 10 54.33 -36.49 -12.22
C MET A 10 53.63 -35.77 -11.05
N LEU A 11 54.36 -35.24 -10.07
CA LEU A 11 53.78 -34.49 -8.95
C LEU A 11 53.26 -33.12 -9.41
N ILE A 12 53.97 -32.44 -10.32
CA ILE A 12 53.51 -31.19 -10.96
C ILE A 12 52.31 -31.46 -11.88
N LEU A 13 52.29 -32.61 -12.59
CA LEU A 13 51.15 -33.02 -13.41
C LEU A 13 49.94 -33.45 -12.56
N LEU A 14 50.15 -34.03 -11.38
CA LEU A 14 49.10 -34.42 -10.43
C LEU A 14 48.47 -33.20 -9.73
N ILE A 15 49.24 -32.13 -9.51
CA ILE A 15 48.75 -30.84 -8.97
C ILE A 15 48.04 -30.01 -10.06
N ALA A 16 48.44 -30.15 -11.33
CA ALA A 16 47.79 -29.48 -12.46
C ALA A 16 46.42 -30.10 -12.84
N LEU A 17 46.13 -31.32 -12.39
CA LEU A 17 44.84 -32.01 -12.64
C LEU A 17 43.74 -31.67 -11.61
N THR A 18 44.01 -30.84 -10.60
CA THR A 18 43.05 -30.47 -9.54
C THR A 18 42.56 -29.02 -9.57
N ALA A 19 42.76 -28.28 -10.66
CA ALA A 19 42.52 -26.82 -10.69
C ALA A 19 41.49 -26.37 -11.74
N CYS A 20 40.35 -27.05 -11.85
CA CYS A 20 39.13 -26.39 -12.33
C CYS A 20 38.28 -26.09 -11.09
N PRO A 21 38.00 -24.81 -10.76
CA PRO A 21 37.04 -24.52 -9.70
C PRO A 21 35.72 -25.22 -10.05
N PRO A 22 35.02 -25.83 -9.08
CA PRO A 22 33.74 -26.47 -9.35
C PRO A 22 32.82 -25.47 -10.07
N ILE A 23 32.22 -25.91 -11.17
CA ILE A 23 31.28 -25.07 -11.94
C ILE A 23 30.12 -24.73 -11.01
N ASN A 24 29.90 -23.44 -10.76
CA ASN A 24 28.77 -22.96 -9.99
C ASN A 24 27.49 -23.16 -10.79
N LYS A 25 26.63 -24.10 -10.38
CA LYS A 25 25.40 -24.40 -11.10
C LYS A 25 24.35 -23.35 -10.77
N LYS A 26 23.32 -23.29 -11.61
CA LYS A 26 22.24 -22.33 -11.40
C LYS A 26 21.39 -22.78 -10.20
N PRO A 27 21.01 -21.87 -9.29
CA PRO A 27 20.00 -22.17 -8.29
C PRO A 27 18.63 -22.30 -8.93
N SER A 28 17.65 -22.75 -8.14
CA SER A 28 16.26 -22.94 -8.55
C SER A 28 15.30 -22.44 -7.48
N ALA A 29 14.10 -22.05 -7.91
CA ALA A 29 12.99 -21.68 -7.05
C ALA A 29 11.84 -22.66 -7.27
N SER A 30 11.22 -23.13 -6.19
CA SER A 30 9.97 -23.91 -6.21
C SER A 30 8.93 -23.32 -5.27
N ASP A 31 7.71 -23.85 -5.32
CA ASP A 31 6.61 -23.45 -4.41
C ASP A 31 6.32 -21.94 -4.41
N VAL A 32 6.54 -21.29 -5.57
CA VAL A 32 6.37 -19.85 -5.75
C VAL A 32 4.89 -19.51 -5.61
N ARG A 33 4.55 -18.71 -4.60
CA ARG A 33 3.17 -18.35 -4.26
C ARG A 33 3.08 -16.96 -3.66
N ILE A 34 1.86 -16.43 -3.67
CA ILE A 34 1.53 -15.17 -2.98
C ILE A 34 0.79 -15.52 -1.68
N THR A 35 1.17 -14.88 -0.58
CA THR A 35 0.51 -14.97 0.73
C THR A 35 0.07 -13.59 1.22
N GLY A 36 -0.89 -13.55 2.16
CA GLY A 36 -1.52 -12.33 2.65
C GLY A 36 -2.90 -12.07 2.03
N ASP A 37 -3.61 -11.09 2.58
CA ASP A 37 -4.96 -10.73 2.14
C ASP A 37 -4.92 -9.85 0.89
N THR A 38 -5.69 -10.22 -0.14
CA THR A 38 -5.79 -9.46 -1.38
C THR A 38 -6.78 -8.30 -1.25
N VAL A 39 -6.48 -7.37 -0.36
CA VAL A 39 -7.28 -6.19 -0.05
C VAL A 39 -6.40 -4.95 -0.20
N THR A 40 -6.89 -3.87 -0.83
CA THR A 40 -6.09 -2.65 -0.95
C THR A 40 -5.71 -2.07 0.41
N GLY A 41 -4.54 -1.42 0.48
CA GLY A 41 -3.96 -0.97 1.75
C GLY A 41 -3.27 -2.09 2.55
N GLN A 42 -3.45 -3.36 2.17
CA GLN A 42 -2.72 -4.49 2.74
C GLN A 42 -1.49 -4.87 1.92
N LYS A 43 -0.53 -5.52 2.60
CA LYS A 43 0.64 -6.10 1.96
C LYS A 43 0.42 -7.57 1.64
N VAL A 44 0.79 -7.96 0.42
CA VAL A 44 0.98 -9.36 0.03
C VAL A 44 2.47 -9.68 -0.08
N LYS A 45 2.83 -10.95 0.10
CA LYS A 45 4.21 -11.42 0.03
C LYS A 45 4.38 -12.51 -1.02
N GLY A 46 5.47 -12.42 -1.77
CA GLY A 46 5.95 -13.51 -2.61
C GLY A 46 6.82 -14.45 -1.77
N GLU A 47 6.43 -15.71 -1.71
CA GLU A 47 7.17 -16.78 -1.02
C GLU A 47 7.58 -17.86 -2.01
N TYR A 48 8.74 -18.47 -1.78
CA TYR A 48 9.26 -19.57 -2.58
C TYR A 48 10.31 -20.35 -1.76
N THR A 49 10.61 -21.55 -2.23
CA THR A 49 11.71 -22.39 -1.73
C THR A 49 12.92 -22.18 -2.63
N PHE A 50 14.03 -21.69 -2.08
CA PHE A 50 15.32 -21.61 -2.76
C PHE A 50 16.08 -22.94 -2.65
N LEU A 51 16.66 -23.41 -3.76
CA LEU A 51 17.55 -24.56 -3.77
C LEU A 51 18.74 -24.32 -4.70
N ASP A 52 19.93 -24.48 -4.13
CA ASP A 52 21.19 -24.46 -4.86
C ASP A 52 21.81 -25.87 -4.91
N PRO A 53 22.26 -26.37 -6.08
CA PRO A 53 22.86 -27.71 -6.19
C PRO A 53 24.14 -27.91 -5.36
N GLU A 54 24.88 -26.84 -5.10
CA GLU A 54 26.07 -26.84 -4.26
C GLU A 54 25.76 -26.51 -2.79
N GLN A 55 24.47 -26.34 -2.45
CA GLN A 55 23.98 -25.94 -1.12
C GLN A 55 24.54 -24.58 -0.65
N GLU A 56 24.85 -23.71 -1.60
CA GLU A 56 25.21 -22.34 -1.29
C GLU A 56 23.97 -21.58 -0.77
N PRO A 57 24.14 -20.66 0.21
CA PRO A 57 23.06 -19.80 0.64
C PRO A 57 22.51 -18.94 -0.49
N GLU A 58 21.27 -18.51 -0.32
CA GLU A 58 20.65 -17.52 -1.19
C GLU A 58 21.37 -16.16 -1.07
N GLY A 59 21.60 -15.52 -2.21
CA GLY A 59 22.11 -14.17 -2.35
C GLY A 59 20.98 -13.17 -2.60
N ALA A 60 21.23 -12.21 -3.48
CA ALA A 60 20.28 -11.16 -3.82
C ALA A 60 19.35 -11.61 -4.96
N SER A 61 18.36 -12.44 -4.64
CA SER A 61 17.31 -12.82 -5.59
C SER A 61 16.50 -11.62 -6.07
N GLU A 62 16.07 -11.66 -7.32
CA GLU A 62 15.34 -10.57 -7.97
C GLU A 62 13.84 -10.87 -8.02
N TYR A 63 13.03 -9.83 -7.83
CA TYR A 63 11.58 -9.95 -7.74
C TYR A 63 10.87 -9.03 -8.71
N LYS A 64 9.73 -9.49 -9.24
CA LYS A 64 8.81 -8.66 -10.02
C LYS A 64 7.37 -9.00 -9.65
N TRP A 65 6.53 -7.97 -9.69
CA TRP A 65 5.09 -8.13 -9.56
C TRP A 65 4.38 -7.78 -10.86
N TYR A 66 3.27 -8.46 -11.08
CA TYR A 66 2.38 -8.24 -12.21
C TYR A 66 0.93 -8.21 -11.74
N ARG A 67 0.08 -7.60 -12.54
CA ARG A 67 -1.38 -7.67 -12.41
C ARG A 67 -2.01 -8.12 -13.72
N SER A 68 -3.17 -8.75 -13.64
CA SER A 68 -3.95 -9.17 -14.82
C SER A 68 -5.44 -9.21 -14.52
N ASP A 69 -6.26 -9.03 -15.56
CA ASP A 69 -7.71 -9.26 -15.52
C ASP A 69 -8.09 -10.75 -15.49
N LYS A 70 -7.13 -11.64 -15.71
CA LYS A 70 -7.37 -13.08 -15.87
C LYS A 70 -6.52 -13.88 -14.90
N ALA A 71 -7.10 -14.92 -14.32
CA ALA A 71 -6.39 -15.87 -13.45
C ALA A 71 -5.51 -16.88 -14.22
N ASP A 72 -5.65 -16.99 -15.55
CA ASP A 72 -4.96 -17.98 -16.38
C ASP A 72 -3.49 -17.64 -16.70
N GLY A 73 -2.97 -16.52 -16.18
CA GLY A 73 -1.60 -16.07 -16.40
C GLY A 73 -1.36 -15.40 -17.75
N THR A 74 -2.42 -15.14 -18.53
CA THR A 74 -2.33 -14.33 -19.75
C THR A 74 -2.58 -12.85 -19.47
N GLY A 75 -2.11 -11.96 -20.35
CA GLY A 75 -2.38 -10.52 -20.23
C GLY A 75 -1.69 -9.84 -19.04
N LEU A 76 -0.56 -10.38 -18.57
CA LEU A 76 0.18 -9.81 -17.44
C LEU A 76 0.72 -8.41 -17.77
N GLU A 77 0.36 -7.44 -16.94
CA GLU A 77 0.95 -6.11 -16.89
C GLU A 77 2.02 -6.07 -15.79
N SER A 78 3.25 -5.73 -16.15
CA SER A 78 4.35 -5.59 -15.18
C SER A 78 4.17 -4.33 -14.34
N ILE A 79 4.56 -4.39 -13.07
CA ILE A 79 4.62 -3.24 -12.15
C ILE A 79 6.10 -2.94 -11.87
N PRO A 80 6.78 -2.09 -12.67
CA PRO A 80 8.24 -2.00 -12.67
C PRO A 80 8.86 -1.53 -11.36
N SER A 81 8.12 -0.76 -10.55
CA SER A 81 8.58 -0.27 -9.25
C SER A 81 8.53 -1.34 -8.14
N ALA A 82 7.82 -2.45 -8.37
CA ALA A 82 7.62 -3.50 -7.38
C ALA A 82 8.73 -4.55 -7.46
N THR A 83 9.87 -4.25 -6.84
CA THR A 83 11.08 -5.08 -6.87
C THR A 83 11.42 -5.78 -5.55
N LYS A 84 10.51 -5.73 -4.57
CA LYS A 84 10.64 -6.38 -3.27
C LYS A 84 9.78 -7.64 -3.20
N HIS A 85 10.10 -8.54 -2.26
CA HIS A 85 9.26 -9.70 -1.96
C HIS A 85 7.92 -9.34 -1.30
N GLU A 86 7.73 -8.10 -0.85
CA GLU A 86 6.46 -7.57 -0.34
C GLU A 86 5.94 -6.52 -1.33
N TYR A 87 4.62 -6.50 -1.54
CA TYR A 87 3.93 -5.51 -2.35
C TYR A 87 2.72 -4.96 -1.58
N LEU A 88 2.61 -3.63 -1.51
CA LEU A 88 1.45 -2.94 -0.95
C LEU A 88 0.40 -2.77 -2.05
N LEU A 89 -0.77 -3.36 -1.86
CA LEU A 89 -1.86 -3.30 -2.82
C LEU A 89 -2.46 -1.90 -2.88
N THR A 90 -2.66 -1.40 -4.10
CA THR A 90 -3.14 -0.05 -4.40
C THR A 90 -4.53 -0.10 -5.06
N SER A 91 -5.19 1.05 -5.17
CA SER A 91 -6.47 1.17 -5.87
C SER A 91 -6.41 0.71 -7.34
N GLN A 92 -5.24 0.77 -7.99
CA GLN A 92 -5.05 0.29 -9.36
C GLN A 92 -5.12 -1.25 -9.48
N ASP A 93 -5.00 -1.97 -8.36
CA ASP A 93 -4.99 -3.42 -8.34
C ASP A 93 -6.38 -4.00 -8.12
N VAL A 94 -7.37 -3.19 -7.69
CA VAL A 94 -8.75 -3.63 -7.45
C VAL A 94 -9.33 -4.29 -8.71
N GLY A 95 -9.94 -5.46 -8.52
CA GLY A 95 -10.51 -6.26 -9.60
C GLY A 95 -9.47 -7.05 -10.42
N LYS A 96 -8.18 -6.96 -10.07
CA LYS A 96 -7.11 -7.70 -10.75
C LYS A 96 -6.64 -8.91 -9.93
N PHE A 97 -6.00 -9.84 -10.61
CA PHE A 97 -5.19 -10.90 -10.04
C PHE A 97 -3.74 -10.45 -9.98
N MET A 98 -3.06 -10.73 -8.87
CA MET A 98 -1.64 -10.48 -8.70
C MET A 98 -0.82 -11.71 -9.03
N TYR A 99 0.38 -11.48 -9.57
CA TYR A 99 1.38 -12.50 -9.84
C TYR A 99 2.74 -12.04 -9.35
N PHE A 100 3.51 -12.99 -8.82
CA PHE A 100 4.86 -12.78 -8.34
C PHE A 100 5.84 -13.60 -9.19
N GLU A 101 6.95 -12.99 -9.60
CA GLU A 101 8.07 -13.67 -10.24
C GLU A 101 9.31 -13.52 -9.38
N VAL A 102 10.05 -14.62 -9.23
CA VAL A 102 11.38 -14.64 -8.63
C VAL A 102 12.41 -15.15 -9.63
N ILE A 103 13.57 -14.52 -9.64
CA ILE A 103 14.80 -15.06 -10.22
C ILE A 103 15.73 -15.37 -9.04
N PRO A 104 15.91 -16.66 -8.68
CA PRO A 104 16.74 -17.01 -7.53
C PRO A 104 18.21 -16.73 -7.87
N VAL A 105 18.94 -16.17 -6.91
CA VAL A 105 20.38 -15.87 -7.05
C VAL A 105 21.11 -16.42 -5.85
N ASP A 106 22.19 -17.17 -6.07
CA ASP A 106 23.03 -17.65 -4.97
C ASP A 106 23.95 -16.56 -4.40
N ILE A 107 24.62 -16.85 -3.29
CA ILE A 107 25.53 -15.90 -2.63
C ILE A 107 26.73 -15.48 -3.51
N LYS A 108 27.03 -16.22 -4.58
CA LYS A 108 28.11 -15.94 -5.53
C LYS A 108 27.62 -15.16 -6.75
N GLY A 109 26.33 -14.79 -6.81
CA GLY A 109 25.72 -14.00 -7.87
C GLY A 109 25.29 -14.82 -9.10
N LYS A 110 25.21 -16.15 -9.00
CA LYS A 110 24.69 -16.99 -10.09
C LYS A 110 23.17 -16.97 -10.07
N ALA A 111 22.58 -16.48 -11.15
CA ALA A 111 21.14 -16.48 -11.35
C ALA A 111 20.61 -17.84 -11.87
N GLY A 112 19.43 -18.21 -11.37
CA GLY A 112 18.59 -19.28 -11.87
C GLY A 112 17.65 -18.84 -13.00
N ASP A 113 16.66 -19.68 -13.30
CA ASP A 113 15.59 -19.34 -14.24
C ASP A 113 14.47 -18.58 -13.50
N PRO A 114 13.78 -17.63 -14.16
CA PRO A 114 12.61 -16.97 -13.59
C PRO A 114 11.47 -17.98 -13.36
N VAL A 115 10.83 -17.91 -12.19
CA VAL A 115 9.66 -18.71 -11.86
C VAL A 115 8.53 -17.81 -11.39
N LYS A 116 7.35 -17.97 -11.98
CA LYS A 116 6.13 -17.23 -11.63
C LYS A 116 5.23 -18.04 -10.71
N SER A 117 4.54 -17.34 -9.81
CA SER A 117 3.47 -17.91 -9.00
C SER A 117 2.22 -18.23 -9.84
N ALA A 118 1.31 -19.02 -9.25
CA ALA A 118 -0.09 -18.98 -9.65
C ALA A 118 -0.71 -17.61 -9.33
N ALA A 119 -1.90 -17.34 -9.88
CA ALA A 119 -2.67 -16.15 -9.57
C ALA A 119 -3.01 -16.09 -8.07
N SER A 120 -3.01 -14.88 -7.51
CA SER A 120 -3.67 -14.62 -6.22
C SER A 120 -5.19 -14.81 -6.32
N THR A 121 -5.92 -14.57 -5.24
CA THR A 121 -7.34 -14.21 -5.33
C THR A 121 -7.50 -12.81 -5.94
N ILE A 122 -8.70 -12.48 -6.41
CA ILE A 122 -8.97 -11.14 -6.93
C ILE A 122 -8.77 -10.11 -5.82
N VAL A 123 -8.13 -9.00 -6.14
CA VAL A 123 -7.94 -7.90 -5.18
C VAL A 123 -9.26 -7.16 -5.01
N VAL A 124 -9.68 -6.95 -3.77
CA VAL A 124 -10.88 -6.17 -3.43
C VAL A 124 -10.50 -4.85 -2.77
N ALA A 125 -11.41 -3.87 -2.84
CA ALA A 125 -11.23 -2.60 -2.14
C ALA A 125 -11.22 -2.81 -0.62
N GLY A 126 -10.27 -2.16 0.04
CA GLY A 126 -10.11 -2.14 1.48
C GLY A 126 -10.87 -1.00 2.17
N PRO A 127 -10.66 -0.84 3.49
CA PRO A 127 -11.23 0.24 4.27
C PRO A 127 -10.68 1.60 3.81
N SER A 128 -11.55 2.58 3.57
CA SER A 128 -11.12 3.93 3.15
C SER A 128 -12.02 5.02 3.70
N PHE A 129 -11.46 6.24 3.80
CA PHE A 129 -12.24 7.48 3.84
C PHE A 129 -12.09 8.22 2.51
N GLU A 130 -13.18 8.86 2.10
CA GLU A 130 -13.30 9.63 0.87
C GLU A 130 -13.98 10.97 1.15
N ILE A 131 -13.62 12.00 0.40
CA ILE A 131 -14.25 13.32 0.44
C ILE A 131 -14.97 13.50 -0.90
N ILE A 132 -16.28 13.71 -0.85
CA ILE A 132 -17.08 13.81 -2.07
C ILE A 132 -16.81 15.15 -2.77
N ASP A 133 -16.29 15.06 -4.00
CA ASP A 133 -16.14 16.20 -4.90
C ASP A 133 -17.43 17.01 -5.00
N THR A 134 -17.31 18.32 -4.81
CA THR A 134 -18.49 19.18 -4.69
C THR A 134 -18.29 20.48 -5.47
N THR A 135 -19.33 20.93 -6.17
CA THR A 135 -19.38 22.28 -6.76
C THR A 135 -20.14 23.22 -5.83
N LEU A 136 -19.53 24.35 -5.48
CA LEU A 136 -20.10 25.37 -4.59
C LEU A 136 -20.11 26.74 -5.28
N ASN A 137 -21.02 27.61 -4.84
CA ASN A 137 -21.10 29.00 -5.33
C ASN A 137 -20.24 29.92 -4.46
N ARG A 138 -19.59 30.92 -5.07
CA ARG A 138 -18.91 32.00 -4.35
C ARG A 138 -19.85 32.74 -3.41
N ASN A 139 -19.29 33.28 -2.32
CA ASN A 139 -20.00 34.09 -1.34
C ASN A 139 -21.24 33.38 -0.76
N SER A 140 -21.12 32.07 -0.52
CA SER A 140 -22.21 31.24 -0.03
C SER A 140 -21.79 30.40 1.18
N LEU A 141 -22.78 29.89 1.91
CA LEU A 141 -22.58 28.77 2.82
C LEU A 141 -22.72 27.49 2.00
N GLY A 142 -21.61 26.76 1.88
CA GLY A 142 -21.56 25.47 1.21
C GLY A 142 -21.37 24.32 2.20
N SER A 143 -21.35 23.10 1.67
CA SER A 143 -20.96 21.91 2.44
C SER A 143 -20.37 20.85 1.53
N PHE A 144 -19.45 20.05 2.04
CA PHE A 144 -19.00 18.81 1.43
C PHE A 144 -19.24 17.63 2.38
N VAL A 145 -19.16 16.41 1.85
CA VAL A 145 -19.44 15.18 2.60
C VAL A 145 -18.17 14.35 2.72
N VAL A 146 -17.94 13.82 3.93
CA VAL A 146 -16.96 12.77 4.17
C VAL A 146 -17.69 11.44 4.23
N LYS A 147 -17.20 10.48 3.48
CA LYS A 147 -17.73 9.13 3.35
C LYS A 147 -16.66 8.12 3.78
N ALA A 148 -17.08 6.93 4.16
CA ALA A 148 -16.17 5.81 4.32
C ALA A 148 -16.71 4.52 3.69
N ASN A 149 -15.78 3.65 3.33
CA ASN A 149 -16.05 2.36 2.70
C ASN A 149 -15.38 1.22 3.46
N ASN A 150 -16.02 0.05 3.46
CA ASN A 150 -15.48 -1.23 3.97
C ASN A 150 -14.83 -1.16 5.37
N LEU A 151 -15.33 -0.32 6.28
CA LEU A 151 -14.83 -0.28 7.67
C LEU A 151 -15.46 -1.38 8.52
N GLY A 152 -16.57 -1.99 8.08
CA GLY A 152 -17.30 -2.93 8.93
C GLY A 152 -17.92 -2.23 10.13
N GLU A 153 -18.02 -2.95 11.25
CA GLU A 153 -18.62 -2.42 12.49
C GLU A 153 -17.64 -1.50 13.24
N ILE A 154 -18.05 -0.25 13.44
CA ILE A 154 -17.29 0.74 14.22
C ILE A 154 -18.14 1.39 15.32
N ASN A 155 -17.49 1.74 16.43
CA ASN A 155 -18.07 2.40 17.60
C ASN A 155 -17.80 3.92 17.63
N ALA A 156 -16.71 4.33 16.99
CA ALA A 156 -16.31 5.73 16.90
C ALA A 156 -15.40 5.94 15.67
N PHE A 157 -15.31 7.19 15.24
CA PHE A 157 -14.31 7.65 14.29
C PHE A 157 -13.95 9.10 14.57
N GLU A 158 -12.76 9.49 14.16
CA GLU A 158 -12.31 10.87 14.12
C GLU A 158 -11.87 11.21 12.69
N VAL A 159 -12.11 12.44 12.26
CA VAL A 159 -11.71 12.96 10.95
C VAL A 159 -11.00 14.28 11.16
N VAL A 160 -9.76 14.37 10.67
CA VAL A 160 -8.97 15.58 10.62
C VAL A 160 -8.80 15.98 9.17
N LEU A 161 -9.28 17.17 8.83
CA LEU A 161 -9.26 17.71 7.47
C LEU A 161 -8.49 19.02 7.44
N GLU A 162 -7.78 19.23 6.35
CA GLU A 162 -7.11 20.49 6.02
C GLU A 162 -7.66 21.04 4.70
N PHE A 163 -7.80 22.37 4.61
CA PHE A 163 -8.35 23.06 3.46
C PHE A 163 -7.66 24.41 3.23
N ASP A 164 -7.72 24.90 1.98
CA ASP A 164 -7.14 26.19 1.59
C ASP A 164 -8.00 27.38 2.07
N THR A 165 -7.41 28.21 2.92
CA THR A 165 -8.08 29.39 3.49
C THR A 165 -8.25 30.54 2.51
N GLU A 166 -7.61 30.49 1.33
CA GLU A 166 -7.88 31.45 0.25
C GLU A 166 -9.24 31.21 -0.43
N TYR A 167 -9.80 30.01 -0.28
CA TYR A 167 -11.09 29.62 -0.88
C TYR A 167 -12.18 29.42 0.17
N LEU A 168 -11.85 28.85 1.33
CA LEU A 168 -12.83 28.38 2.30
C LEU A 168 -12.49 28.85 3.72
N THR A 169 -13.52 29.12 4.52
CA THR A 169 -13.40 29.16 5.99
C THR A 169 -14.38 28.19 6.60
N CYS A 170 -14.03 27.58 7.73
CA CYS A 170 -14.95 26.70 8.44
C CYS A 170 -15.58 27.42 9.64
N PRO A 171 -16.91 27.56 9.71
CA PRO A 171 -17.60 28.13 10.87
C PRO A 171 -17.71 27.15 12.06
N GLY A 172 -17.12 25.94 11.96
CA GLY A 172 -17.25 24.89 12.98
C GLY A 172 -18.61 24.19 12.97
N ILE A 173 -19.36 24.30 11.87
CA ILE A 173 -20.67 23.65 11.70
C ILE A 173 -20.45 22.33 10.97
N VAL A 174 -20.74 21.23 11.66
CA VAL A 174 -20.69 19.87 11.11
C VAL A 174 -21.94 19.14 11.52
N GLN A 175 -22.42 18.26 10.65
CA GLN A 175 -23.51 17.33 10.92
C GLN A 175 -22.97 15.90 10.84
N SER A 176 -23.19 15.11 11.89
CA SER A 176 -23.07 13.65 11.79
C SER A 176 -24.28 13.10 11.05
N LEU A 177 -24.03 12.30 10.02
CA LEU A 177 -25.04 11.64 9.20
C LEU A 177 -25.38 10.24 9.72
N VAL A 178 -24.63 9.76 10.71
CA VAL A 178 -24.76 8.43 11.33
C VAL A 178 -25.15 8.49 12.81
N GLY A 179 -25.47 9.69 13.32
CA GLY A 179 -25.80 9.91 14.73
C GLY A 179 -24.57 9.93 15.64
N GLY A 180 -24.69 9.40 16.85
CA GLY A 180 -23.62 9.44 17.85
C GLY A 180 -23.43 10.79 18.53
N LEU A 181 -22.52 10.82 19.49
CA LEU A 181 -22.05 12.04 20.16
C LEU A 181 -20.90 12.62 19.36
N MET A 182 -21.01 13.90 19.00
CA MET A 182 -20.04 14.58 18.15
C MET A 182 -19.35 15.71 18.91
N ILE A 183 -18.04 15.81 18.73
CA ILE A 183 -17.19 16.91 19.20
C ILE A 183 -16.48 17.49 17.99
N ILE A 184 -16.41 18.82 17.94
CA ILE A 184 -15.74 19.56 16.87
C ILE A 184 -14.66 20.44 17.49
N LYS A 185 -13.46 20.43 16.92
CA LYS A 185 -12.36 21.32 17.25
C LYS A 185 -11.79 21.91 15.97
N GLN A 186 -11.51 23.20 16.00
CA GLN A 186 -10.76 23.88 14.95
C GLN A 186 -9.38 24.23 15.53
N PRO A 187 -8.33 23.43 15.28
CA PRO A 187 -6.99 23.68 15.82
C PRO A 187 -6.25 24.83 15.11
N SER A 188 -6.60 25.15 13.86
CA SER A 188 -6.09 26.30 13.10
C SER A 188 -7.18 26.82 12.15
N GLU A 189 -6.91 27.91 11.43
CA GLU A 189 -7.85 28.44 10.43
C GLU A 189 -8.07 27.47 9.25
N SER A 190 -7.08 26.64 8.92
CA SER A 190 -7.10 25.69 7.80
C SER A 190 -7.48 24.26 8.19
N VAL A 191 -7.60 23.94 9.48
CA VAL A 191 -7.82 22.57 9.94
C VAL A 191 -9.10 22.45 10.74
N ILE A 192 -9.90 21.41 10.46
CA ILE A 192 -11.02 20.99 11.29
C ILE A 192 -10.83 19.54 11.74
N HIS A 193 -11.12 19.29 13.02
CA HIS A 193 -11.14 17.97 13.63
C HIS A 193 -12.54 17.70 14.16
N VAL A 194 -13.12 16.58 13.73
CA VAL A 194 -14.42 16.09 14.18
C VAL A 194 -14.25 14.69 14.75
N ALA A 195 -14.70 14.46 15.98
CA ALA A 195 -14.76 13.13 16.58
C ALA A 195 -16.23 12.75 16.82
N VAL A 196 -16.62 11.55 16.40
CA VAL A 196 -17.95 10.97 16.61
C VAL A 196 -17.81 9.65 17.35
N ALA A 197 -18.53 9.48 18.46
CA ALA A 197 -18.47 8.29 19.30
C ALA A 197 -19.85 7.83 19.78
N GLY A 198 -19.91 6.62 20.33
CA GLY A 198 -21.16 6.03 20.82
C GLY A 198 -22.07 5.56 19.69
N LEU A 199 -21.48 5.21 18.53
CA LEU A 199 -22.15 4.54 17.44
C LEU A 199 -22.48 3.11 17.91
N LYS A 200 -23.69 2.64 17.63
CA LYS A 200 -24.15 1.29 17.96
C LYS A 200 -24.60 0.60 16.70
N ASP A 201 -24.12 -0.62 16.49
CA ASP A 201 -24.52 -1.49 15.40
C ASP A 201 -24.39 -0.83 14.01
N LEU A 202 -23.41 0.08 13.84
CA LEU A 202 -23.15 0.75 12.57
C LEU A 202 -22.14 -0.07 11.76
N ASP A 203 -22.64 -0.76 10.74
CA ASP A 203 -21.82 -1.40 9.71
C ASP A 203 -21.58 -0.41 8.56
N VAL A 204 -20.32 -0.01 8.37
CA VAL A 204 -19.90 0.97 7.37
C VAL A 204 -19.30 0.28 6.16
N GLN A 205 -20.04 0.30 5.05
CA GLN A 205 -19.62 -0.31 3.77
C GLN A 205 -19.51 0.72 2.64
N ASN A 206 -20.42 1.69 2.59
CA ASN A 206 -20.48 2.76 1.59
C ASN A 206 -21.34 3.88 2.18
N THR A 207 -20.85 4.52 3.23
CA THR A 207 -21.68 5.31 4.15
C THR A 207 -21.18 6.75 4.23
N GLU A 208 -22.05 7.72 3.97
CA GLU A 208 -21.78 9.11 4.27
C GLU A 208 -21.75 9.30 5.79
N LEU A 209 -20.64 9.81 6.33
CA LEU A 209 -20.40 9.90 7.77
C LEU A 209 -20.67 11.32 8.29
N LEU A 210 -20.11 12.31 7.62
CA LEU A 210 -20.16 13.71 8.04
C LEU A 210 -20.55 14.61 6.88
N ARG A 211 -21.28 15.67 7.18
CA ARG A 211 -21.41 16.85 6.32
C ARG A 211 -20.74 18.02 7.01
N VAL A 212 -19.69 18.55 6.39
CA VAL A 212 -18.92 19.70 6.91
C VAL A 212 -19.36 20.94 6.15
N PHE A 213 -19.80 21.97 6.88
CA PHE A 213 -20.19 23.24 6.28
C PHE A 213 -19.00 24.20 6.24
N VAL A 214 -18.93 25.00 5.18
CA VAL A 214 -17.86 25.96 4.91
C VAL A 214 -18.45 27.25 4.35
N ASN A 215 -17.89 28.39 4.73
CA ASN A 215 -18.15 29.63 4.00
C ASN A 215 -17.22 29.67 2.80
N VAL A 216 -17.79 29.85 1.61
CA VAL A 216 -17.07 29.93 0.35
C VAL A 216 -16.74 31.38 0.05
N LEU A 217 -15.46 31.68 -0.10
CA LEU A 217 -14.97 33.03 -0.35
C LEU A 217 -15.18 33.44 -1.82
N ASP A 218 -14.96 34.72 -2.13
CA ASP A 218 -15.10 35.26 -3.49
C ASP A 218 -13.92 34.90 -4.41
N LYS A 219 -13.56 33.62 -4.46
CA LYS A 219 -12.46 33.11 -5.28
C LYS A 219 -12.94 31.90 -6.08
N ALA A 220 -13.01 32.05 -7.40
CA ALA A 220 -13.36 30.95 -8.30
C ALA A 220 -12.14 30.06 -8.57
N GLY A 221 -12.37 28.79 -8.86
CA GLY A 221 -11.32 27.81 -9.15
C GLY A 221 -11.58 26.48 -8.46
N ASN A 222 -10.55 25.63 -8.44
CA ASN A 222 -10.58 24.39 -7.69
C ASN A 222 -9.72 24.56 -6.43
N THR A 223 -10.17 23.96 -5.34
CA THR A 223 -9.41 23.78 -4.11
C THR A 223 -9.56 22.35 -3.63
N GLU A 224 -8.63 21.92 -2.79
CA GLU A 224 -8.52 20.56 -2.28
C GLU A 224 -8.87 20.53 -0.79
N ILE A 225 -9.53 19.47 -0.37
CA ILE A 225 -9.66 19.07 1.03
C ILE A 225 -8.84 17.80 1.22
N LEU A 226 -7.95 17.80 2.20
CA LEU A 226 -7.03 16.71 2.47
C LEU A 226 -7.29 16.12 3.85
N PHE A 227 -7.15 14.81 3.99
CA PHE A 227 -6.96 14.21 5.31
C PHE A 227 -5.58 14.64 5.84
N SER A 228 -5.54 15.14 7.08
CA SER A 228 -4.33 15.72 7.67
C SER A 228 -4.13 15.25 9.11
N GLU A 229 -3.10 15.76 9.76
CA GLU A 229 -2.77 15.49 11.16
C GLU A 229 -2.31 16.77 11.86
N TYR A 230 -2.53 16.87 13.17
CA TYR A 230 -2.01 17.97 13.96
C TYR A 230 -1.59 17.53 15.36
N VAL A 231 -0.71 18.31 15.98
CA VAL A 231 -0.33 18.14 17.38
C VAL A 231 -1.02 19.22 18.21
N SER A 232 -1.79 18.78 19.21
CA SER A 232 -2.47 19.69 20.14
C SER A 232 -1.50 20.38 21.11
N GLU A 233 -1.97 21.42 21.80
CA GLU A 233 -1.22 22.11 22.85
C GLU A 233 -0.72 21.17 23.97
N GLY A 234 -1.42 20.06 24.20
CA GLY A 234 -1.03 19.01 25.15
C GLY A 234 -0.02 17.99 24.59
N ASN A 235 0.57 18.24 23.41
CA ASN A 235 1.46 17.31 22.69
C ASN A 235 0.82 15.97 22.31
N VAL A 236 -0.51 15.92 22.20
CA VAL A 236 -1.23 14.76 21.65
C VAL A 236 -1.39 14.95 20.15
N LYS A 237 -0.94 13.95 19.37
CA LYS A 237 -1.13 13.90 17.93
C LYS A 237 -2.53 13.37 17.60
N PHE A 238 -3.20 14.04 16.67
CA PHE A 238 -4.51 13.66 16.15
C PHE A 238 -4.44 13.48 14.63
N SER A 239 -5.12 12.45 14.13
CA SER A 239 -5.24 12.10 12.72
C SER A 239 -6.54 11.32 12.51
N THR A 240 -7.06 11.28 11.29
CA THR A 240 -8.26 10.49 10.97
C THR A 240 -8.09 9.02 11.35
N GLY A 241 -9.11 8.42 11.95
CA GLY A 241 -9.06 7.05 12.46
C GLY A 241 -10.42 6.53 12.94
N VAL A 242 -10.46 5.26 13.33
CA VAL A 242 -11.68 4.54 13.73
C VAL A 242 -11.44 3.68 14.98
N ILE A 243 -12.51 3.36 15.69
CA ILE A 243 -12.50 2.43 16.83
C ILE A 243 -13.55 1.34 16.59
N PRO A 244 -13.18 0.05 16.62
CA PRO A 244 -11.81 -0.47 16.78
C PRO A 244 -10.90 -0.06 15.61
N GLU A 245 -9.59 -0.04 15.85
CA GLU A 245 -8.61 0.29 14.80
C GLU A 245 -8.63 -0.77 13.69
N ILE A 246 -8.54 -0.32 12.44
CA ILE A 246 -8.57 -1.18 11.25
C ILE A 246 -7.26 -1.03 10.48
N SER A 247 -6.68 -2.17 10.10
CA SER A 247 -5.48 -2.19 9.27
C SER A 247 -5.77 -1.79 7.83
N GLY A 248 -4.83 -1.09 7.20
CA GLY A 248 -4.91 -0.74 5.78
C GLY A 248 -5.93 0.36 5.46
N LEU A 249 -6.33 1.16 6.46
CA LEU A 249 -7.20 2.31 6.26
C LEU A 249 -6.57 3.30 5.28
N ASP A 250 -7.21 3.49 4.13
CA ASP A 250 -6.76 4.42 3.10
C ASP A 250 -7.32 5.83 3.34
N LEU A 251 -6.42 6.80 3.42
CA LEU A 251 -6.68 8.23 3.58
C LEU A 251 -6.03 9.06 2.46
N SER A 252 -5.70 8.41 1.34
CA SER A 252 -5.01 9.07 0.21
C SER A 252 -5.95 9.87 -0.71
N ASP A 253 -7.27 9.75 -0.51
CA ASP A 253 -8.24 10.51 -1.28
C ASP A 253 -8.10 12.02 -1.06
N THR A 254 -8.40 12.78 -2.10
CA THR A 254 -8.32 14.24 -2.13
C THR A 254 -9.64 14.77 -2.66
N GLY A 255 -10.41 15.46 -1.81
CA GLY A 255 -11.70 16.00 -2.20
C GLY A 255 -11.54 17.28 -3.01
N ILE A 256 -12.06 17.30 -4.23
CA ILE A 256 -12.02 18.48 -5.10
C ILE A 256 -13.27 19.33 -4.90
N ILE A 257 -13.06 20.57 -4.47
CA ILE A 257 -14.12 21.58 -4.37
C ILE A 257 -13.97 22.56 -5.53
N THR A 258 -14.94 22.56 -6.44
CA THR A 258 -15.02 23.51 -7.55
C THR A 258 -15.89 24.69 -7.16
N ILE A 259 -15.35 25.90 -7.25
CA ILE A 259 -16.03 27.15 -6.85
C ILE A 259 -16.35 27.98 -8.08
N GLN A 260 -17.64 28.34 -8.23
CA GLN A 260 -18.20 29.06 -9.38
C GLN A 260 -18.88 30.38 -8.98
#